data_AF-A0A2W5X7X3-F1
#
_entry.id   AF-A0A2W5X7X3-F1
#
_cell.length_a   1.000
_cell.length_b   1.000
_cell.length_c   1.000
_cell.angle_alpha   90.00
_cell.angle_beta   90.00
_cell.angle_gamma   90.00
#
_symmetry.space_group_name_H-M   'P 1'
#
loop_
_entity.id
_entity.type
_entity.pdbx_description
1 polymer ?
#
loop_
_entity_poly.entity_id
_entity_poly.type
_entity_poly.pdbx_seq_one_letter_code
_entity_poly.pdbx_strand_id
1 'polypeptide(L)' 'MPKPLILFVCKHNTGRSQMAEAYLRQFAGDAIEVASAGSVAVDYSDLVGGSRFQVFRWPRSR' A
#
# COMPACT_ATOMS: atom_id res chain seq x y z
N MET A 1 -19.65 8.58 9.25
CA MET A 1 -18.88 9.35 8.24
C MET A 1 -17.85 8.42 7.61
N PRO A 2 -17.54 8.52 6.30
CA PRO A 2 -16.50 7.69 5.70
C PRO A 2 -15.16 7.97 6.38
N LYS A 3 -14.41 6.91 6.71
CA LYS A 3 -13.06 7.06 7.26
C LYS A 3 -12.16 7.62 6.15
N PRO A 4 -11.32 8.62 6.42
CA PRO A 4 -10.37 9.11 5.43
C PRO A 4 -9.37 8.01 5.08
N LEU A 5 -9.09 7.84 3.80
CA LEU A 5 -8.15 6.85 3.26
C LEU A 5 -6.82 7.53 2.89
N ILE A 6 -5.71 6.98 3.38
CA ILE A 6 -4.35 7.39 3.02
C ILE A 6 -3.69 6.28 2.20
N LEU A 7 -3.21 6.63 1.00
CA LEU A 7 -2.47 5.74 0.11
C LEU A 7 -1.00 6.16 0.03
N PHE A 8 -0.08 5.31 0.49
CA PHE A 8 1.35 5.49 0.32
C PHE A 8 1.84 4.89 -0.99
N VAL A 9 2.44 5.70 -1.86
CA VAL A 9 2.92 5.23 -3.17
C VAL A 9 4.44 5.31 -3.24
N CYS A 10 5.07 4.23 -3.72
CA CYS A 10 6.46 4.26 -4.16
C CYS A 10 6.63 3.54 -5.51
N LYS A 11 7.87 3.42 -6.00
CA LYS A 11 8.13 2.79 -7.31
C LYS A 11 7.67 1.32 -7.34
N HIS A 12 8.28 0.44 -6.53
CA HIS A 12 8.05 -1.02 -6.60
C HIS A 12 7.17 -1.59 -5.47
N ASN A 13 6.67 -0.76 -4.54
CA ASN A 13 5.94 -1.18 -3.34
C ASN A 13 6.60 -2.25 -2.45
N THR A 14 7.93 -2.24 -2.35
CA THR A 14 8.71 -3.23 -1.58
C THR A 14 9.47 -2.65 -0.39
N GLY A 15 9.33 -1.34 -0.13
CA GLY A 15 10.14 -0.65 0.87
C GLY A 15 9.35 0.38 1.67
N ARG A 16 9.72 1.66 1.53
CA ARG A 16 9.22 2.76 2.37
C ARG A 16 7.70 2.86 2.46
N SER A 17 6.97 2.58 1.37
CA SER A 17 5.50 2.63 1.36
C SER A 17 4.87 1.57 2.26
N GLN A 18 5.41 0.35 2.31
CA GLN A 18 4.94 -0.70 3.23
C GLN A 18 5.26 -0.38 4.69
N MET A 19 6.47 0.16 4.95
CA MET A 19 6.83 0.58 6.31
C MET A 19 5.92 1.71 6.82
N ALA A 20 5.61 2.69 5.96
CA ALA A 20 4.71 3.80 6.30
C ALA A 20 3.27 3.32 6.56
N GLU A 21 2.77 2.38 5.77
CA GLU A 21 1.47 1.73 5.99
C GLU A 21 1.40 1.04 7.35
N ALA A 22 2.40 0.20 7.67
CA ALA A 22 2.45 -0.52 8.94
C ALA A 22 2.55 0.42 10.14
N TYR A 23 3.43 1.42 10.04
CA TYR A 23 3.63 2.42 11.09
C TYR A 23 2.34 3.22 11.35
N LEU A 24 1.70 3.72 10.30
CA LEU A 24 0.52 4.57 10.45
C LEU A 24 -0.71 3.77 10.92
N ARG A 25 -0.86 2.51 10.50
CA ARG A 25 -1.90 1.61 11.05
C ARG A 25 -1.75 1.44 12.56
N GLN A 26 -0.52 1.27 13.03
CA GLN A 26 -0.26 1.11 14.45
C GLN A 26 -0.52 2.40 15.25
N PHE A 27 -0.24 3.57 14.67
CA PHE A 27 -0.44 4.86 15.34
C PHE A 27 -1.87 5.40 15.29
N ALA A 28 -2.54 5.26 14.15
CA ALA A 28 -3.83 5.92 13.91
C ALA A 28 -5.04 5.08 14.31
N GLY A 29 -4.85 3.80 14.64
CA GLY A 29 -5.92 2.89 15.05
C GLY A 29 -7.08 2.87 14.05
N ASP A 30 -8.31 2.94 14.56
CA ASP A 30 -9.53 2.85 13.75
C ASP A 30 -9.99 4.18 13.14
N ALA A 31 -9.25 5.28 13.31
CA ALA A 31 -9.68 6.59 12.86
C ALA A 31 -9.58 6.77 11.33
N ILE A 32 -8.69 6.03 10.67
CA ILE A 32 -8.37 6.18 9.24
C ILE A 32 -8.20 4.82 8.58
N GLU A 33 -8.33 4.79 7.26
CA GLU A 33 -7.92 3.64 6.45
C GLU A 33 -6.54 3.92 5.82
N VAL A 34 -5.66 2.92 5.79
CA VAL A 34 -4.30 3.07 5.26
C VAL A 34 -4.00 1.93 4.30
N ALA A 35 -3.42 2.25 3.15
CA ALA A 35 -2.96 1.30 2.14
C ALA A 35 -1.62 1.75 1.52
N SER A 36 -0.92 0.83 0.85
CA SER A 36 0.26 1.15 0.02
C SER A 36 0.13 0.62 -1.40
N ALA A 37 0.81 1.26 -2.36
CA ALA A 37 0.85 0.86 -3.76
C ALA A 37 2.20 1.16 -4.43
N GLY A 38 2.41 0.49 -5.57
CA GLY A 38 3.54 0.67 -6.48
C GLY A 38 3.10 1.43 -7.72
N SER A 39 3.91 2.36 -8.22
CA SER A 39 3.62 3.08 -9.47
C SER A 39 4.06 2.33 -10.72
N VAL A 40 4.98 1.36 -10.59
CA VAL A 40 5.40 0.51 -11.70
C VAL A 40 4.92 -0.92 -11.49
N ALA A 41 4.61 -1.60 -12.58
CA ALA A 41 4.36 -3.03 -12.55
C ALA A 41 5.62 -3.75 -12.06
N VAL A 42 5.40 -4.75 -11.21
CA VAL A 42 6.45 -5.60 -10.67
C VAL A 42 7.02 -6.42 -11.83
N ASP A 43 8.30 -6.25 -12.15
CA ASP A 43 8.96 -7.06 -13.18
C ASP A 43 9.40 -8.41 -12.59
N TYR A 44 9.72 -9.39 -13.42
CA TYR A 44 10.18 -10.72 -12.99
C TYR A 44 11.39 -10.64 -12.06
N SER A 45 12.25 -9.63 -12.21
CA SER A 45 13.38 -9.37 -11.32
C SER A 45 12.96 -8.99 -9.90
N ASP A 46 11.85 -8.28 -9.73
CA ASP A 46 11.27 -7.91 -8.43
C ASP A 46 10.55 -9.08 -7.74
N LEU A 47 10.20 -10.15 -8.48
CA LEU A 47 9.54 -11.34 -7.95
C LEU A 47 10.50 -12.27 -7.20
N VAL A 48 11.79 -12.28 -7.56
CA VAL A 48 12.81 -13.12 -6.90
C VAL A 48 13.11 -12.63 -5.48
N GLY A 49 12.67 -11.43 -5.11
CA GLY A 49 12.82 -10.81 -3.78
C GLY A 49 11.65 -11.01 -2.81
N GLY A 50 10.61 -11.79 -3.15
CA GLY A 50 9.54 -12.15 -2.19
C GLY A 50 8.28 -11.28 -2.22
N SER A 51 8.04 -10.50 -3.27
CA SER A 51 6.85 -9.65 -3.40
C SER A 51 5.68 -10.40 -4.03
N ARG A 52 4.95 -11.19 -3.24
CA ARG A 52 3.75 -11.91 -3.69
C ARG A 52 2.66 -10.89 -4.09
N PHE A 53 2.40 -10.77 -5.40
CA PHE A 53 1.34 -10.02 -6.10
C PHE A 53 0.53 -8.99 -5.31
N GLN A 54 0.87 -7.71 -5.43
CA GLN A 54 0.00 -6.60 -5.05
C GLN A 54 -1.00 -6.31 -6.19
N VAL A 55 -2.08 -7.08 -6.27
CA VAL A 55 -3.23 -6.74 -7.13
C VAL A 55 -4.05 -5.68 -6.41
N PHE A 56 -3.74 -4.42 -6.68
CA PHE A 56 -4.48 -3.29 -6.14
C PHE A 56 -5.79 -3.09 -6.91
N ARG A 57 -6.88 -3.63 -6.37
CA ARG A 57 -8.24 -3.30 -6.82
C ARG A 57 -8.73 -2.13 -5.97
N TRP A 58 -8.62 -0.90 -6.51
CA TRP A 58 -9.19 0.29 -5.87
C TRP A 58 -10.67 0.02 -5.53
N PRO A 59 -11.10 0.10 -4.26
CA PRO A 59 -12.52 0.13 -3.96
C PRO A 59 -13.06 1.41 -4.59
N ARG A 60 -13.88 1.30 -5.65
CA ARG A 60 -14.67 2.44 -6.11
C ARG A 60 -15.62 2.83 -4.97
N SER A 61 -15.16 3.65 -4.03
CA SER A 61 -16.05 4.45 -3.21
C SER A 61 -16.60 5.54 -4.12
N ARG A 62 -17.94 5.69 -4.12
CA ARG A 62 -18.63 6.82 -4.75
C ARG A 62 -18.11 8.15 -4.22
#